data_AF-A0A382ZAC9-F1
#
_entry.id   AF-A0A382ZAC9-F1
#
_cell.length_a   1.000
_cell.length_b   1.000
_cell.length_c   1.000
_cell.angle_alpha   90.00
_cell.angle_beta   90.00
_cell.angle_gamma   90.00
#
_symmetry.space_group_name_H-M   'P 1'
#
loop_
_entity.id
_entity.type
_entity.pdbx_description
1 polymer ?
#
loop_
_entity_poly.entity_id
_entity_poly.type
_entity_poly.pdbx_seq_one_letter_code
_entity_poly.pdbx_strand_id
1 'polypeptide(L)'
;TADVLYDSESAIAGFQFHVDGDVTVTGASGGAAETAGFTVSTGNNTVLGFSMTGATIAAGSGTLLTLEFEGNGSPCLSAVIVSDPDANGLDVEVVDCLTISYEAPCADADADGICDDEDDCIGVYDCAGECNGTSELDECGVCGGDGIADGACDCAGNVDVGCGCGEEGPSGCDNACGSTAANDECGVCGGDNSSCADCAGVPNGDSTVDGCGTCDNDASNDCPEDCMGTFGGDADYDCSGTCVAGWLFGYLGDGWCD
;
A
#
# COMPACT_ATOMS: atom_id res chain seq x y z
N THR A 1 -57.65 -21.03 17.40
CA THR A 1 -56.71 -20.10 18.05
C THR A 1 -55.68 -19.67 17.04
N ALA A 2 -55.07 -18.51 17.22
CA ALA A 2 -53.92 -18.03 16.44
C ALA A 2 -52.98 -17.24 17.35
N ASP A 3 -51.68 -17.34 17.10
CA ASP A 3 -50.68 -16.62 17.90
C ASP A 3 -50.40 -15.26 17.27
N VAL A 4 -50.45 -14.22 18.10
CA VAL A 4 -49.99 -12.88 17.74
C VAL A 4 -48.55 -12.76 18.18
N LEU A 5 -47.67 -12.43 17.23
CA LEU A 5 -46.24 -12.25 17.48
C LEU A 5 -45.93 -10.77 17.64
N TYR A 6 -44.84 -10.47 18.34
CA TYR A 6 -44.24 -9.14 18.35
C TYR A 6 -42.76 -9.25 18.04
N ASP A 7 -42.23 -8.22 17.39
CA ASP A 7 -40.81 -7.92 17.26
C ASP A 7 -40.66 -6.43 17.51
N SER A 8 -40.01 -6.05 18.61
CA SER A 8 -39.96 -4.65 19.03
C SER A 8 -38.63 -4.31 19.66
N GLU A 9 -38.00 -3.25 19.18
CA GLU A 9 -36.75 -2.73 19.76
C GLU A 9 -36.97 -1.92 21.05
N SER A 10 -38.22 -1.57 21.36
CA SER A 10 -38.61 -0.88 22.58
C SER A 10 -39.49 -1.75 23.46
N ALA A 11 -39.55 -1.42 24.75
CA ALA A 11 -40.46 -2.09 25.66
C ALA A 11 -41.91 -1.67 25.37
N ILE A 12 -42.85 -2.61 25.45
CA ILE A 12 -44.28 -2.34 25.23
C ILE A 12 -44.97 -2.19 26.58
N ALA A 13 -45.56 -1.02 26.83
CA ALA A 13 -46.32 -0.72 28.05
C ALA A 13 -47.84 -0.90 27.88
N GLY A 14 -48.32 -0.90 26.64
CA GLY A 14 -49.73 -1.06 26.32
C GLY A 14 -49.91 -1.33 24.84
N PHE A 15 -50.94 -2.10 24.50
CA PHE A 15 -51.29 -2.38 23.12
C PHE A 15 -52.81 -2.46 22.92
N GLN A 16 -53.26 -2.09 21.74
CA GLN A 16 -54.62 -2.22 21.26
C GLN A 16 -54.56 -2.64 19.79
N PHE A 17 -55.44 -3.56 19.37
CA PHE A 17 -55.63 -3.87 17.96
C PHE A 17 -57.04 -4.39 17.70
N HIS A 18 -57.48 -4.27 16.45
CA HIS A 18 -58.71 -4.86 15.94
C HIS A 18 -58.39 -6.13 15.16
N VAL A 19 -59.28 -7.12 15.22
CA VAL A 19 -59.14 -8.40 14.50
C VAL A 19 -60.20 -8.49 13.41
N ASP A 20 -59.74 -8.40 12.17
CA ASP A 20 -60.53 -8.56 10.95
C ASP A 20 -60.50 -10.01 10.43
N GLY A 21 -61.25 -10.25 9.34
CA GLY A 21 -61.16 -11.48 8.54
C GLY A 21 -62.26 -12.50 8.81
N ASP A 22 -63.52 -12.07 8.94
CA ASP A 22 -64.70 -12.94 9.14
C ASP A 22 -64.57 -13.91 10.32
N VAL A 23 -63.94 -13.44 11.40
CA VAL A 23 -63.81 -14.12 12.68
C VAL A 23 -64.55 -13.35 13.77
N THR A 24 -64.95 -14.02 14.84
CA THR A 24 -65.48 -13.41 16.07
C THR A 24 -64.54 -13.77 17.20
N VAL A 25 -63.89 -12.78 17.80
CA VAL A 25 -62.94 -13.00 18.91
C VAL A 25 -63.71 -13.40 20.16
N THR A 26 -63.41 -14.57 20.72
CA THR A 26 -64.01 -15.11 21.95
C THR A 26 -63.12 -14.94 23.17
N GLY A 27 -61.80 -14.75 22.97
CA GLY A 27 -60.84 -14.57 24.04
C GLY A 27 -59.44 -14.22 23.54
N ALA A 28 -58.56 -13.78 24.43
CA ALA A 28 -57.15 -13.56 24.18
C ALA A 28 -56.39 -13.76 25.49
N SER A 29 -55.37 -14.62 25.52
CA SER A 29 -54.58 -14.92 26.73
C SER A 29 -53.20 -15.50 26.37
N GLY A 30 -52.32 -15.72 27.34
CA GLY A 30 -50.99 -16.30 27.08
C GLY A 30 -49.92 -15.30 26.66
N GLY A 31 -48.79 -15.86 26.25
CA GLY A 31 -47.65 -15.14 25.69
C GLY A 31 -46.91 -14.22 26.67
N ALA A 32 -46.20 -13.25 26.10
CA ALA A 32 -45.46 -12.23 26.83
C ALA A 32 -46.39 -11.31 27.63
N ALA A 33 -47.62 -11.06 27.16
CA ALA A 33 -48.60 -10.25 27.87
C ALA A 33 -49.01 -10.87 29.22
N GLU A 34 -49.38 -12.16 29.24
CA GLU A 34 -49.73 -12.84 30.50
C GLU A 34 -48.50 -12.96 31.42
N THR A 35 -47.33 -13.24 30.86
CA THR A 35 -46.07 -13.33 31.61
C THR A 35 -45.69 -12.01 32.29
N ALA A 36 -45.91 -10.89 31.60
CA ALA A 36 -45.69 -9.55 32.13
C ALA A 36 -46.82 -9.07 33.08
N GLY A 37 -47.88 -9.86 33.26
CA GLY A 37 -49.01 -9.54 34.13
C GLY A 37 -49.98 -8.52 33.55
N PHE A 38 -50.08 -8.44 32.22
CA PHE A 38 -51.03 -7.56 31.55
C PHE A 38 -52.46 -8.05 31.75
N THR A 39 -53.37 -7.10 31.94
CA THR A 39 -54.81 -7.37 31.84
C THR A 39 -55.21 -7.25 30.38
N VAL A 40 -55.65 -8.36 29.79
CA VAL A 40 -56.15 -8.42 28.41
C VAL A 40 -57.67 -8.46 28.42
N SER A 41 -58.29 -7.59 27.63
CA SER A 41 -59.74 -7.51 27.46
C SER A 41 -60.10 -7.63 25.98
N THR A 42 -61.13 -8.41 25.69
CA THR A 42 -61.67 -8.58 24.34
C THR A 42 -63.11 -8.09 24.27
N GLY A 43 -63.47 -7.41 23.19
CA GLY A 43 -64.84 -6.95 22.95
C GLY A 43 -65.01 -6.33 21.57
N ASN A 44 -66.10 -6.66 20.87
CA ASN A 44 -66.36 -6.21 19.49
C ASN A 44 -65.13 -6.43 18.57
N ASN A 45 -64.51 -7.61 18.63
CA ASN A 45 -63.27 -7.96 17.90
C ASN A 45 -62.04 -7.06 18.18
N THR A 46 -62.12 -6.18 19.17
CA THR A 46 -60.99 -5.37 19.62
C THR A 46 -60.35 -6.06 20.82
N VAL A 47 -59.02 -6.13 20.82
CA VAL A 47 -58.21 -6.63 21.91
C VAL A 47 -57.43 -5.47 22.49
N LEU A 48 -57.49 -5.32 23.81
CA LEU A 48 -56.80 -4.29 24.57
C LEU A 48 -55.98 -4.96 25.67
N GLY A 49 -54.68 -4.69 25.71
CA GLY A 49 -53.78 -5.14 26.77
C GLY A 49 -53.13 -3.96 27.47
N PHE A 50 -53.27 -3.90 28.80
CA PHE A 50 -52.65 -2.86 29.62
C PHE A 50 -52.18 -3.42 30.96
N SER A 51 -51.23 -2.73 31.60
CA SER A 51 -50.77 -3.05 32.95
C SER A 51 -51.18 -1.97 33.95
N MET A 52 -51.90 -2.35 35.01
CA MET A 52 -52.26 -1.43 36.11
C MET A 52 -51.13 -1.22 37.12
N THR A 53 -50.08 -2.04 37.04
CA THR A 53 -48.90 -1.99 37.93
C THR A 53 -47.73 -1.24 37.30
N GLY A 54 -47.84 -0.84 36.03
CA GLY A 54 -46.74 -0.27 35.24
C GLY A 54 -45.73 -1.31 34.76
N ALA A 55 -46.10 -2.59 34.74
CA ALA A 55 -45.26 -3.63 34.13
C ALA A 55 -45.23 -3.45 32.59
N THR A 56 -44.10 -3.76 31.98
CA THR A 56 -43.87 -3.65 30.53
C THR A 56 -43.46 -5.01 29.98
N ILE A 57 -43.78 -5.25 28.72
CA ILE A 57 -43.23 -6.36 27.95
C ILE A 57 -41.86 -5.89 27.44
N ALA A 58 -40.81 -6.67 27.70
CA ALA A 58 -39.46 -6.30 27.30
C ALA A 58 -39.31 -6.22 25.78
N ALA A 59 -38.38 -5.39 25.31
CA ALA A 59 -37.95 -5.39 23.93
C ALA A 59 -37.43 -6.78 23.51
N GLY A 60 -37.60 -7.11 22.25
CA GLY A 60 -37.26 -8.39 21.63
C GLY A 60 -38.40 -8.94 20.79
N SER A 61 -38.31 -10.23 20.49
CA SER A 61 -39.30 -10.93 19.68
C SER A 61 -39.89 -12.15 20.40
N GLY A 62 -41.14 -12.46 20.07
CA GLY A 62 -41.82 -13.65 20.59
C GLY A 62 -43.33 -13.62 20.42
N THR A 63 -44.03 -14.53 21.11
CA THR A 63 -45.50 -14.54 21.13
C THR A 63 -46.01 -13.50 22.11
N LEU A 64 -46.73 -12.49 21.62
CA LEU A 64 -47.35 -11.46 22.44
C LEU A 64 -48.49 -12.07 23.26
N LEU A 65 -49.42 -12.75 22.57
CA LEU A 65 -50.56 -13.48 23.14
C LEU A 65 -51.14 -14.46 22.13
N THR A 66 -52.02 -15.35 22.58
CA THR A 66 -52.80 -16.28 21.75
C THR A 66 -54.25 -15.83 21.70
N LEU A 67 -54.77 -15.64 20.49
CA LEU A 67 -56.16 -15.29 20.19
C LEU A 67 -57.05 -16.54 20.15
N GLU A 68 -58.21 -16.46 20.79
CA GLU A 68 -59.32 -17.40 20.66
C GLU A 68 -60.42 -16.74 19.83
N PHE A 69 -60.88 -17.43 18.77
CA PHE A 69 -61.89 -16.92 17.87
C PHE A 69 -62.73 -18.06 17.26
N GLU A 70 -63.94 -17.71 16.83
CA GLU A 70 -64.85 -18.55 16.06
C GLU A 70 -65.03 -17.98 14.65
N GLY A 71 -65.14 -18.83 13.63
CA GLY A 71 -65.29 -18.41 12.23
C GLY A 71 -64.49 -19.30 11.28
N ASN A 72 -64.75 -19.14 9.98
CA ASN A 72 -64.02 -19.86 8.92
C ASN A 72 -62.98 -18.97 8.21
N GLY A 73 -62.91 -17.70 8.57
CA GLY A 73 -61.93 -16.77 8.02
C GLY A 73 -60.59 -16.80 8.75
N SER A 74 -59.65 -15.99 8.27
CA SER A 74 -58.30 -15.87 8.83
C SER A 74 -58.19 -14.55 9.59
N PRO A 75 -57.80 -14.57 10.88
CA PRO A 75 -57.64 -13.35 11.65
C PRO A 75 -56.51 -12.49 11.05
N CYS A 76 -56.75 -11.18 10.93
CA CYS A 76 -55.74 -10.21 10.54
C CYS A 76 -55.84 -8.98 11.44
N LEU A 77 -54.70 -8.45 11.89
CA LEU A 77 -54.62 -7.30 12.76
C LEU A 77 -54.80 -6.01 11.96
N SER A 78 -55.63 -5.11 12.47
CA SER A 78 -55.78 -3.75 11.98
C SER A 78 -55.93 -2.77 13.13
N ALA A 79 -55.85 -1.47 12.84
CA ALA A 79 -55.94 -0.40 13.85
C ALA A 79 -55.06 -0.67 15.07
N VAL A 80 -53.82 -1.11 14.83
CA VAL A 80 -52.86 -1.44 15.88
C VAL A 80 -52.31 -0.14 16.49
N ILE A 81 -52.32 -0.07 17.81
CA ILE A 81 -51.78 1.02 18.61
C ILE A 81 -50.92 0.36 19.68
N VAL A 82 -49.65 0.73 19.75
CA VAL A 82 -48.72 0.25 20.77
C VAL A 82 -48.11 1.47 21.45
N SER A 83 -47.77 1.35 22.72
CA SER A 83 -47.17 2.42 23.51
C SER A 83 -45.94 1.95 24.27
N ASP A 84 -44.98 2.85 24.43
CA ASP A 84 -43.78 2.65 25.22
C ASP A 84 -44.02 2.98 26.73
N PRO A 85 -43.03 2.73 27.62
CA PRO A 85 -43.15 3.02 29.04
C PRO A 85 -43.29 4.52 29.38
N ASP A 86 -42.90 5.40 28.45
CA ASP A 86 -42.99 6.85 28.57
C ASP A 86 -44.32 7.42 28.01
N ALA A 87 -45.25 6.53 27.62
CA ALA A 87 -46.56 6.82 27.04
C ALA A 87 -46.51 7.48 25.65
N ASN A 88 -45.42 7.31 24.92
CA ASN A 88 -45.38 7.63 23.50
C ASN A 88 -45.99 6.49 22.69
N GLY A 89 -46.67 6.83 21.60
CA GLY A 89 -47.14 5.84 20.64
C GLY A 89 -45.96 5.31 19.82
N LEU A 90 -45.86 3.99 19.70
CA LEU A 90 -44.93 3.31 18.80
C LEU A 90 -45.61 3.18 17.43
N ASP A 91 -44.93 3.61 16.37
CA ASP A 91 -45.40 3.45 14.99
C ASP A 91 -45.04 2.05 14.50
N VAL A 92 -46.01 1.14 14.53
CA VAL A 92 -45.79 -0.29 14.31
C VAL A 92 -46.35 -0.74 12.96
N GLU A 93 -45.66 -1.67 12.31
CA GLU A 93 -46.13 -2.35 11.12
C GLU A 93 -46.73 -3.72 11.46
N VAL A 94 -47.76 -4.13 10.73
CA VAL A 94 -48.31 -5.49 10.82
C VAL A 94 -47.75 -6.34 9.67
N VAL A 95 -46.86 -7.26 10.02
CA VAL A 95 -46.29 -8.25 9.10
C VAL A 95 -47.10 -9.55 9.18
N ASP A 96 -47.34 -10.19 8.04
CA ASP A 96 -48.05 -11.49 7.94
C ASP A 96 -49.39 -11.55 8.69
N CYS A 97 -50.10 -10.42 8.76
CA CYS A 97 -51.39 -10.24 9.44
C CYS A 97 -51.39 -10.45 10.97
N LEU A 98 -50.40 -11.08 11.59
CA LEU A 98 -50.41 -11.44 13.02
C LEU A 98 -49.13 -11.07 13.76
N THR A 99 -48.14 -10.46 13.08
CA THR A 99 -46.89 -10.02 13.68
C THR A 99 -46.87 -8.51 13.78
N ILE A 100 -46.70 -7.98 15.00
CA ILE A 100 -46.51 -6.55 15.23
C ILE A 100 -45.01 -6.27 15.24
N SER A 101 -44.53 -5.52 14.26
CA SER A 101 -43.13 -5.12 14.14
C SER A 101 -42.97 -3.65 14.51
N TYR A 102 -42.04 -3.35 15.40
CA TYR A 102 -41.62 -2.00 15.73
C TYR A 102 -40.11 -1.90 15.65
N GLU A 103 -39.65 -1.10 14.69
CA GLU A 103 -38.27 -0.63 14.63
C GLU A 103 -38.26 0.81 15.12
N ALA A 104 -37.30 1.14 16.00
CA ALA A 104 -37.20 2.50 16.50
C ALA A 104 -36.89 3.44 15.33
N PRO A 105 -37.57 4.60 15.20
CA PRO A 105 -37.24 5.55 14.14
C PRO A 105 -35.86 6.16 14.44
N CYS A 106 -34.82 5.62 13.82
CA CYS A 106 -33.56 6.31 13.61
C CYS A 106 -33.62 7.09 12.28
N ALA A 107 -33.07 8.30 12.27
CA ALA A 107 -32.96 9.11 11.07
C ALA A 107 -31.76 8.61 10.25
N ASP A 108 -31.99 7.61 9.41
CA ASP A 108 -31.03 7.15 8.40
C ASP A 108 -30.99 8.14 7.23
N ALA A 109 -30.26 9.25 7.40
CA ALA A 109 -30.27 10.34 6.42
C ALA A 109 -29.33 10.13 5.20
N ASP A 110 -28.51 9.07 5.13
CA ASP A 110 -27.85 8.62 3.87
C ASP A 110 -28.25 7.25 3.34
N ALA A 111 -29.06 6.47 4.04
CA ALA A 111 -29.48 5.14 3.63
C ALA A 111 -28.35 4.10 3.59
N ASP A 112 -27.36 4.14 4.49
CA ASP A 112 -26.30 3.12 4.60
C ASP A 112 -26.69 1.87 5.41
N GLY A 113 -27.85 1.92 6.07
CA GLY A 113 -28.43 0.79 6.81
C GLY A 113 -27.82 0.55 8.18
N ILE A 114 -27.12 1.52 8.77
CA ILE A 114 -26.64 1.50 10.15
C ILE A 114 -27.20 2.72 10.91
N CYS A 115 -27.72 2.47 12.12
CA CYS A 115 -28.19 3.54 13.00
C CYS A 115 -27.17 3.80 14.11
N ASP A 116 -26.50 4.95 14.06
CA ASP A 116 -25.82 5.55 15.21
C ASP A 116 -26.07 7.06 15.32
N ASP A 117 -26.02 7.54 16.56
CA ASP A 117 -26.74 8.72 17.00
C ASP A 117 -25.88 10.00 16.90
N GLU A 118 -24.76 9.96 16.18
CA GLU A 118 -23.73 11.00 16.22
C GLU A 118 -22.74 10.95 15.03
N ASP A 119 -23.22 10.92 13.77
CA ASP A 119 -22.37 11.23 12.60
C ASP A 119 -22.87 12.46 11.80
N ASP A 120 -21.95 13.40 11.57
CA ASP A 120 -22.17 14.66 10.83
C ASP A 120 -22.12 14.45 9.30
N CYS A 121 -21.75 13.24 8.84
CA CYS A 121 -21.78 12.87 7.44
C CYS A 121 -22.31 11.47 7.28
N ILE A 122 -23.38 11.41 6.50
CA ILE A 122 -23.94 10.16 6.09
C ILE A 122 -23.54 10.04 4.60
N GLY A 123 -22.57 9.15 4.37
CA GLY A 123 -21.78 8.96 3.15
C GLY A 123 -20.32 8.62 3.49
N VAL A 124 -19.44 8.59 2.47
CA VAL A 124 -18.00 8.58 2.73
C VAL A 124 -17.51 10.03 2.68
N TYR A 125 -16.79 10.47 3.71
CA TYR A 125 -16.03 11.71 3.61
C TYR A 125 -14.99 11.58 2.51
N ASP A 126 -14.95 12.58 1.63
CA ASP A 126 -13.84 12.70 0.70
C ASP A 126 -12.55 13.07 1.46
N CYS A 127 -11.41 13.09 0.76
CA CYS A 127 -10.14 13.40 1.43
C CYS A 127 -10.04 14.84 1.98
N ALA A 128 -10.99 15.73 1.65
CA ALA A 128 -11.06 17.11 2.10
C ALA A 128 -11.95 17.25 3.34
N GLY A 129 -12.52 16.15 3.83
CA GLY A 129 -13.47 16.14 4.94
C GLY A 129 -14.85 16.66 4.52
N GLU A 130 -15.16 16.66 3.23
CA GLU A 130 -16.49 17.01 2.73
C GLU A 130 -17.33 15.74 2.56
N CYS A 131 -18.52 15.74 3.14
CA CYS A 131 -19.41 14.60 3.10
C CYS A 131 -19.89 14.34 1.66
N ASN A 132 -19.71 13.12 1.15
CA ASN A 132 -20.00 12.76 -0.25
C ASN A 132 -19.27 13.67 -1.25
N GLY A 133 -18.14 14.25 -0.85
CA GLY A 133 -17.33 15.04 -1.75
C GLY A 133 -16.67 14.17 -2.83
N THR A 134 -16.21 14.82 -3.89
CA THR A 134 -15.59 14.15 -5.03
C THR A 134 -14.06 14.21 -4.97
N SER A 135 -13.48 14.78 -3.91
CA SER A 135 -12.04 14.98 -3.83
C SER A 135 -11.35 13.64 -3.58
N GLU A 136 -10.45 13.29 -4.48
CA GLU A 136 -9.63 12.09 -4.37
C GLU A 136 -8.18 12.47 -4.04
N LEU A 137 -7.46 11.53 -3.43
CA LEU A 137 -6.02 11.68 -3.24
C LEU A 137 -5.34 11.53 -4.61
N ASP A 138 -4.46 12.45 -4.95
CA ASP A 138 -3.56 12.30 -6.09
C ASP A 138 -2.43 11.29 -5.79
N GLU A 139 -1.54 11.06 -6.75
CA GLU A 139 -0.37 10.18 -6.60
C GLU A 139 0.61 10.63 -5.51
N CYS A 140 0.42 11.84 -4.97
CA CYS A 140 1.19 12.45 -3.90
C CYS A 140 0.51 12.41 -2.54
N GLY A 141 -0.68 11.81 -2.46
CA GLY A 141 -1.46 11.77 -1.23
C GLY A 141 -2.00 13.15 -0.84
N VAL A 142 -2.06 14.09 -1.78
CA VAL A 142 -2.67 15.40 -1.58
C VAL A 142 -4.11 15.34 -2.05
N CYS A 143 -5.04 15.75 -1.19
CA CYS A 143 -6.45 15.75 -1.54
C CYS A 143 -6.79 16.82 -2.56
N GLY A 144 -7.42 16.42 -3.68
CA GLY A 144 -7.78 17.35 -4.76
C GLY A 144 -6.56 18.02 -5.39
N GLY A 145 -5.38 17.41 -5.26
CA GLY A 145 -4.14 17.93 -5.82
C GLY A 145 -4.07 17.73 -7.33
N ASP A 146 -3.20 18.52 -7.97
CA ASP A 146 -2.91 18.41 -9.41
C ASP A 146 -1.99 17.22 -9.74
N GLY A 147 -1.60 16.41 -8.74
CA GLY A 147 -0.65 15.31 -8.88
C GLY A 147 0.81 15.77 -8.97
N ILE A 148 1.63 14.96 -9.61
CA ILE A 148 3.03 15.29 -9.88
C ILE A 148 3.08 16.40 -10.94
N ALA A 149 3.71 17.53 -10.60
CA ALA A 149 3.84 18.67 -11.49
C ALA A 149 4.54 18.31 -12.82
N ASP A 150 4.19 19.00 -13.91
CA ASP A 150 4.79 18.75 -15.22
C ASP A 150 6.33 18.90 -15.19
N GLY A 151 7.03 17.86 -15.63
CA GLY A 151 8.49 17.76 -15.58
C GLY A 151 9.08 17.29 -14.25
N ALA A 152 8.28 17.17 -13.18
CA ALA A 152 8.69 16.50 -11.95
C ALA A 152 8.50 14.98 -12.07
N CYS A 153 9.30 14.23 -11.32
CA CYS A 153 9.24 12.77 -11.25
C CYS A 153 8.72 12.26 -9.89
N ASP A 154 8.61 13.15 -8.90
CA ASP A 154 8.01 12.86 -7.60
C ASP A 154 7.25 14.07 -7.04
N CYS A 155 6.64 13.84 -5.90
CA CYS A 155 5.81 14.80 -5.17
C CYS A 155 6.62 15.89 -4.45
N ALA A 156 7.93 15.75 -4.34
CA ALA A 156 8.82 16.79 -3.83
C ALA A 156 9.21 17.80 -4.94
N GLY A 157 8.78 17.55 -6.19
CA GLY A 157 9.14 18.39 -7.33
C GLY A 157 10.54 18.11 -7.85
N ASN A 158 11.11 16.94 -7.52
CA ASN A 158 12.40 16.54 -8.06
C ASN A 158 12.26 16.23 -9.56
N VAL A 159 13.36 16.35 -10.28
CA VAL A 159 13.44 16.06 -11.72
C VAL A 159 14.42 14.91 -11.94
N ASP A 160 14.13 14.04 -12.91
CA ASP A 160 15.05 12.98 -13.30
C ASP A 160 16.05 13.53 -14.33
N VAL A 161 17.30 13.65 -13.89
CA VAL A 161 18.44 14.10 -14.73
C VAL A 161 19.26 12.93 -15.28
N GLY A 162 18.71 11.72 -15.27
CA GLY A 162 19.27 10.53 -15.93
C GLY A 162 19.72 9.42 -14.97
N CYS A 163 19.53 9.60 -13.66
CA CYS A 163 19.93 8.65 -12.62
C CYS A 163 18.80 8.23 -11.70
N GLY A 164 17.57 8.55 -12.07
CA GLY A 164 16.40 8.34 -11.25
C GLY A 164 15.95 9.63 -10.59
N CYS A 165 14.77 9.55 -9.97
CA CYS A 165 14.10 10.74 -9.48
C CYS A 165 14.80 11.34 -8.25
N GLY A 166 15.20 12.61 -8.34
CA GLY A 166 15.86 13.32 -7.24
C GLY A 166 17.33 12.97 -7.02
N GLU A 167 17.89 12.11 -7.88
CA GLU A 167 19.30 11.75 -7.84
C GLU A 167 20.15 12.72 -8.67
N GLU A 168 21.41 12.87 -8.28
CA GLU A 168 22.38 13.61 -9.10
C GLU A 168 22.56 12.92 -10.46
N GLY A 169 22.74 13.71 -11.51
CA GLY A 169 22.94 13.18 -12.86
C GLY A 169 24.21 12.33 -12.98
N PRO A 170 24.36 11.59 -14.09
CA PRO A 170 25.52 10.75 -14.30
C PRO A 170 26.82 11.54 -14.17
N SER A 171 27.77 11.01 -13.40
CA SER A 171 29.01 11.69 -13.02
C SER A 171 30.23 10.81 -13.28
N GLY A 172 31.41 11.33 -12.96
CA GLY A 172 32.68 10.64 -13.18
C GLY A 172 33.10 10.58 -14.66
N CYS A 173 34.24 9.94 -14.91
CA CYS A 173 34.73 9.71 -16.27
C CYS A 173 33.97 8.63 -17.04
N ASP A 174 33.18 7.81 -16.34
CA ASP A 174 32.36 6.72 -16.88
C ASP A 174 30.89 7.11 -17.11
N ASN A 175 30.48 8.33 -16.72
CA ASN A 175 29.09 8.80 -16.79
C ASN A 175 28.11 7.81 -16.15
N ALA A 176 28.48 7.27 -14.99
CA ALA A 176 27.62 6.40 -14.20
C ALA A 176 27.03 7.17 -13.02
N CYS A 177 25.84 6.76 -12.60
CA CYS A 177 25.13 7.37 -11.48
C CYS A 177 25.90 7.19 -10.16
N GLY A 178 26.09 8.29 -9.43
CA GLY A 178 26.86 8.29 -8.18
C GLY A 178 28.34 7.94 -8.33
N SER A 179 28.87 7.98 -9.56
CA SER A 179 30.27 7.64 -9.81
C SER A 179 31.20 8.76 -9.40
N THR A 180 32.24 8.40 -8.66
CA THR A 180 33.38 9.26 -8.36
C THR A 180 34.62 8.87 -9.17
N ALA A 181 34.46 8.04 -10.21
CA ALA A 181 35.56 7.59 -11.03
C ALA A 181 36.23 8.78 -11.73
N ALA A 182 37.55 8.86 -11.63
CA ALA A 182 38.36 9.84 -12.31
C ALA A 182 39.29 9.14 -13.31
N ASN A 183 39.71 9.87 -14.32
CA ASN A 183 40.79 9.41 -15.19
C ASN A 183 42.09 9.39 -14.39
N ASP A 184 42.90 8.37 -14.63
CA ASP A 184 44.29 8.32 -14.19
C ASP A 184 45.15 9.28 -15.04
N GLU A 185 46.45 9.35 -14.75
CA GLU A 185 47.40 10.20 -15.49
C GLU A 185 47.56 9.78 -16.96
N CYS A 186 47.14 8.57 -17.32
CA CYS A 186 47.08 8.08 -18.69
C CYS A 186 45.78 8.47 -19.42
N GLY A 187 44.82 9.11 -18.74
CA GLY A 187 43.52 9.44 -19.28
C GLY A 187 42.53 8.27 -19.29
N VAL A 188 42.85 7.16 -18.62
CA VAL A 188 42.00 5.97 -18.53
C VAL A 188 41.11 6.07 -17.30
N CYS A 189 39.80 5.95 -17.50
CA CYS A 189 38.84 6.01 -16.42
C CYS A 189 39.01 4.84 -15.44
N GLY A 190 39.27 5.13 -14.15
CA GLY A 190 39.55 4.11 -13.14
C GLY A 190 40.83 3.30 -13.38
N GLY A 191 41.75 3.84 -14.18
CA GLY A 191 43.04 3.20 -14.47
C GLY A 191 43.99 3.21 -13.28
N ASP A 192 45.04 2.40 -13.38
CA ASP A 192 46.08 2.20 -12.37
C ASP A 192 47.43 2.80 -12.80
N ASN A 193 47.44 3.66 -13.82
CA ASN A 193 48.62 4.25 -14.46
C ASN A 193 49.53 3.29 -15.24
N SER A 194 49.19 2.01 -15.36
CA SER A 194 50.04 1.03 -16.02
C SER A 194 50.01 1.15 -17.56
N SER A 195 48.95 1.70 -18.13
CA SER A 195 48.75 1.72 -19.59
C SER A 195 49.68 2.67 -20.35
N CYS A 196 50.14 3.74 -19.69
CA CYS A 196 51.09 4.71 -20.21
C CYS A 196 52.38 4.77 -19.38
N ALA A 197 52.60 3.79 -18.51
CA ALA A 197 53.82 3.68 -17.74
C ALA A 197 55.01 3.40 -18.66
N ASP A 198 56.11 4.10 -18.42
CA ASP A 198 57.41 3.76 -18.98
C ASP A 198 57.95 2.46 -18.34
N CYS A 199 59.13 2.01 -18.74
CA CYS A 199 59.70 0.77 -18.19
C CYS A 199 60.03 0.86 -16.69
N ALA A 200 60.04 2.06 -16.10
CA ALA A 200 60.30 2.32 -14.68
C ALA A 200 59.00 2.41 -13.88
N GLY A 201 57.84 2.26 -14.54
CA GLY A 201 56.52 2.35 -13.91
C GLY A 201 56.01 3.78 -13.77
N VAL A 202 56.63 4.76 -14.42
CA VAL A 202 56.23 6.17 -14.35
C VAL A 202 55.25 6.48 -15.48
N PRO A 203 53.98 6.82 -15.19
CA PRO A 203 53.02 7.20 -16.23
C PRO A 203 53.46 8.44 -17.00
N ASN A 204 53.41 8.35 -18.33
CA ASN A 204 53.95 9.33 -19.28
C ASN A 204 55.44 9.66 -19.05
N GLY A 205 56.21 8.72 -18.49
CA GLY A 205 57.66 8.79 -18.40
C GLY A 205 58.34 8.61 -19.76
N ASP A 206 59.62 8.98 -19.83
CA ASP A 206 60.43 8.93 -21.05
C ASP A 206 61.48 7.79 -21.04
N SER A 207 61.51 6.96 -19.99
CA SER A 207 62.44 5.84 -19.88
C SER A 207 62.09 4.71 -20.85
N THR A 208 63.09 4.18 -21.53
CA THR A 208 62.93 3.02 -22.44
C THR A 208 63.88 1.90 -22.06
N VAL A 209 63.50 0.65 -22.37
CA VAL A 209 64.42 -0.47 -22.16
C VAL A 209 65.48 -0.43 -23.25
N ASP A 210 66.74 -0.24 -22.85
CA ASP A 210 67.89 -0.27 -23.75
C ASP A 210 68.25 -1.69 -24.21
N GLY A 211 69.24 -1.81 -25.10
CA GLY A 211 69.73 -3.11 -25.58
C GLY A 211 70.30 -4.01 -24.48
N CYS A 212 70.81 -3.45 -23.37
CA CYS A 212 71.32 -4.19 -22.22
C CYS A 212 70.20 -4.68 -21.28
N GLY A 213 68.96 -4.20 -21.46
CA GLY A 213 67.84 -4.45 -20.56
C GLY A 213 67.72 -3.47 -19.39
N THR A 214 68.50 -2.37 -19.39
CA THR A 214 68.35 -1.28 -18.40
C THR A 214 67.17 -0.40 -18.81
N CYS A 215 66.43 0.08 -17.82
CA CYS A 215 65.33 1.00 -18.04
C CYS A 215 65.71 2.42 -17.62
N ASP A 216 66.09 3.26 -18.57
CA ASP A 216 66.37 4.67 -18.39
C ASP A 216 66.24 5.43 -19.73
N ASN A 217 66.59 6.71 -19.77
CA ASN A 217 66.66 7.53 -20.98
C ASN A 217 68.10 8.01 -21.26
N ASP A 218 69.10 7.37 -20.64
CA ASP A 218 70.50 7.77 -20.70
C ASP A 218 71.20 7.05 -21.86
N ALA A 219 71.27 7.76 -22.99
CA ALA A 219 71.94 7.26 -24.19
C ALA A 219 73.44 6.94 -24.01
N SER A 220 74.05 7.29 -22.86
CA SER A 220 75.46 6.98 -22.58
C SER A 220 75.69 5.53 -22.15
N ASN A 221 74.66 4.84 -21.65
CA ASN A 221 74.71 3.42 -21.31
C ASN A 221 73.85 2.52 -22.19
N ASP A 222 73.26 3.06 -23.27
CA ASP A 222 72.69 2.29 -24.35
C ASP A 222 73.76 1.35 -24.93
N CYS A 223 73.74 0.06 -24.57
CA CYS A 223 74.74 -0.87 -25.08
C CYS A 223 74.64 -0.96 -26.60
N PRO A 224 75.74 -0.73 -27.34
CA PRO A 224 75.76 -1.02 -28.76
C PRO A 224 75.66 -2.53 -29.00
N GLU A 225 75.06 -2.90 -30.13
CA GLU A 225 75.08 -4.26 -30.65
C GLU A 225 76.52 -4.58 -31.08
N ASP A 226 77.04 -5.71 -30.60
CA ASP A 226 78.34 -6.22 -31.07
C ASP A 226 78.22 -6.74 -32.51
N CYS A 227 79.34 -7.08 -33.15
CA CYS A 227 79.29 -7.51 -34.55
C CYS A 227 78.55 -8.87 -34.78
N MET A 228 78.18 -9.58 -33.71
CA MET A 228 77.41 -10.85 -33.74
C MET A 228 75.92 -10.66 -33.46
N GLY A 229 75.47 -9.43 -33.25
CA GLY A 229 74.08 -9.13 -32.97
C GLY A 229 73.70 -9.20 -31.49
N THR A 230 74.69 -9.22 -30.60
CA THR A 230 74.47 -9.31 -29.14
C THR A 230 74.66 -7.94 -28.51
N PHE A 231 73.60 -7.38 -27.93
CA PHE A 231 73.66 -6.12 -27.19
C PHE A 231 74.54 -6.24 -25.94
N GLY A 232 75.52 -5.33 -25.81
CA GLY A 232 76.50 -5.36 -24.72
C GLY A 232 77.49 -6.52 -24.80
N GLY A 233 77.61 -7.16 -25.98
CA GLY A 233 78.58 -8.22 -26.22
C GLY A 233 79.98 -7.70 -26.53
N ASP A 234 80.97 -8.58 -26.37
CA ASP A 234 82.39 -8.26 -26.56
C ASP A 234 82.91 -8.62 -27.97
N ALA A 235 82.03 -8.96 -28.93
CA ALA A 235 82.45 -9.35 -30.27
C ALA A 235 82.84 -8.13 -31.13
N ASP A 236 83.97 -8.22 -31.83
CA ASP A 236 84.47 -7.15 -32.68
C ASP A 236 85.02 -7.70 -34.01
N TYR A 237 85.15 -6.83 -35.01
CA TYR A 237 85.69 -7.20 -36.32
C TYR A 237 87.21 -7.38 -36.25
N ASP A 238 87.71 -8.50 -36.79
CA ASP A 238 89.15 -8.67 -37.00
C ASP A 238 89.67 -7.81 -38.18
N CYS A 239 90.99 -7.74 -38.36
CA CYS A 239 91.59 -6.98 -39.48
C CYS A 239 91.26 -7.56 -40.88
N SER A 240 90.55 -8.70 -40.97
CA SER A 240 90.00 -9.26 -42.22
C SER A 240 88.52 -8.93 -42.43
N GLY A 241 87.90 -8.15 -41.53
CA GLY A 241 86.49 -7.79 -41.56
C GLY A 241 85.55 -8.92 -41.13
N THR A 242 86.06 -9.96 -40.48
CA THR A 242 85.24 -11.06 -39.94
C THR A 242 84.91 -10.78 -38.48
N CYS A 243 83.64 -10.90 -38.10
CA CYS A 243 83.22 -10.75 -36.72
C CYS A 243 83.64 -11.96 -35.86
N VAL A 244 84.36 -11.70 -34.76
CA VAL A 244 84.86 -12.74 -33.84
C VAL A 244 84.59 -12.38 -32.37
N ALA A 245 84.45 -13.39 -31.52
CA ALA A 245 84.17 -13.16 -30.09
C ALA A 245 85.39 -12.57 -29.35
N GLY A 246 85.16 -11.68 -28.39
CA GLY A 246 86.19 -10.96 -27.62
C GLY A 246 87.31 -11.82 -27.03
N TRP A 247 87.00 -13.05 -26.63
CA TRP A 247 87.97 -14.01 -26.07
C TRP A 247 88.99 -14.56 -27.08
N LEU A 248 88.74 -14.38 -28.39
CA LEU A 248 89.62 -14.86 -29.47
C LEU A 248 90.78 -13.88 -29.77
N PHE A 249 90.71 -12.63 -29.31
CA PHE A 249 91.76 -11.62 -29.50
C PHE A 249 93.05 -11.91 -28.73
N GLY A 250 93.04 -12.85 -27.77
CA GLY A 250 94.24 -13.25 -27.03
C GLY A 250 95.27 -14.08 -27.81
N TYR A 251 94.95 -14.53 -29.04
CA TYR A 251 95.78 -15.51 -29.78
C TYR A 251 96.41 -15.02 -31.11
N LEU A 252 96.18 -13.76 -31.53
CA LEU A 252 96.62 -13.27 -32.85
C LEU A 252 97.46 -11.98 -32.88
N GLY A 253 97.91 -11.44 -31.75
CA GLY A 253 98.62 -10.16 -31.68
C GLY A 253 97.82 -9.15 -30.86
N ASP A 254 98.41 -7.99 -30.52
CA ASP A 254 97.87 -7.02 -29.55
C ASP A 254 96.55 -6.35 -29.92
N GLY A 255 95.90 -6.79 -31.01
CA GLY A 255 94.51 -6.45 -31.32
C GLY A 255 94.33 -5.05 -31.92
N TRP A 256 95.42 -4.34 -32.22
CA TRP A 256 95.37 -3.06 -32.93
C TRP A 256 95.87 -3.28 -34.35
N CYS A 257 95.07 -2.92 -35.36
CA CYS A 257 95.60 -2.83 -36.72
C CYS A 257 96.50 -1.58 -36.76
N ASP A 258 97.81 -1.76 -36.56
CA ASP A 258 98.84 -0.70 -36.63
C ASP A 258 99.37 -0.46 -38.06
#